data_AF-A0A2V8JJ05-F1
#
_entry.id   AF-A0A2V8JJ05-F1
#
_cell.length_a   1.000
_cell.length_b   1.000
_cell.length_c   1.000
_cell.angle_alpha   90.00
_cell.angle_beta   90.00
_cell.angle_gamma   90.00
#
_symmetry.space_group_name_H-M   'P 1'
#
loop_
_entity.id
_entity.type
_entity.pdbx_description
1 polymer ?
#
loop_
_entity_poly.entity_id
_entity_poly.type
_entity_poly.pdbx_seq_one_letter_code
_entity_poly.pdbx_strand_id
1 'polypeptide(L)' 'MARQGRSFDKDEIETILALLRSTDLPIAAIAERMGCSRSVVVAMNRKYQVRDYRGRRSTWYTLGNESVDVGVTTRE' A
#
# COMPACT_ATOMS: atom_id res chain seq x y z
N MET A 1 -14.62 -11.86 -12.16
CA MET A 1 -14.29 -10.96 -13.29
C MET A 1 -13.51 -9.76 -12.74
N ALA A 2 -12.23 -9.61 -13.11
CA ALA A 2 -11.43 -8.46 -12.70
C ALA A 2 -11.77 -7.28 -13.62
N ARG A 3 -12.29 -6.18 -13.05
CA ARG A 3 -12.55 -4.94 -13.79
C ARG A 3 -11.20 -4.38 -14.28
N GLN A 4 -10.83 -4.65 -15.53
CA GLN A 4 -9.73 -3.93 -16.18
C GLN A 4 -10.22 -2.53 -16.54
N GLY A 5 -9.42 -1.50 -16.21
CA GLY A 5 -9.60 -0.14 -16.72
C GLY A 5 -10.30 0.88 -15.82
N ARG A 6 -9.88 1.04 -14.56
CA ARG A 6 -10.03 2.35 -13.89
C ARG A 6 -8.73 3.11 -14.13
N SER A 7 -8.78 4.17 -14.93
CA SER A 7 -7.73 5.18 -14.94
C SER A 7 -7.77 5.89 -13.60
N PHE A 8 -6.63 5.91 -12.90
CA PHE A 8 -6.50 6.73 -11.70
C PHE A 8 -6.25 8.17 -12.13
N ASP A 9 -7.08 9.08 -11.61
CA ASP A 9 -6.84 10.51 -11.78
C ASP A 9 -5.60 10.95 -10.99
N LYS A 10 -5.02 12.09 -11.36
CA LYS A 10 -3.80 12.60 -10.71
C LYS A 10 -3.97 12.75 -9.20
N ASP A 11 -5.11 13.30 -8.75
CA ASP A 11 -5.45 13.41 -7.34
C ASP A 11 -5.50 12.06 -6.61
N GLU A 12 -6.01 11.02 -7.27
CA GLU A 12 -6.07 9.68 -6.66
C GLU A 12 -4.67 9.07 -6.52
N ILE A 13 -3.82 9.29 -7.53
CA ILE A 13 -2.41 8.88 -7.49
C ILE A 13 -1.70 9.62 -6.36
N GLU A 14 -1.85 10.94 -6.27
CA GLU A 14 -1.23 11.74 -5.21
C GLU A 14 -1.71 11.33 -3.83
N THR A 15 -3.00 11.02 -3.66
CA THR A 15 -3.55 10.52 -2.40
C THR A 15 -2.93 9.18 -2.01
N ILE A 16 -2.80 8.23 -2.95
CA ILE A 16 -2.12 6.95 -2.70
C ILE A 16 -0.66 7.19 -2.29
N LEU A 17 0.04 8.10 -2.97
CA LEU A 17 1.43 8.42 -2.68
C LEU A 17 1.58 9.10 -1.31
N ALA A 18 0.67 10.01 -0.94
CA ALA A 18 0.65 10.67 0.36
C ALA A 18 0.43 9.65 1.48
N LEU A 19 -0.53 8.73 1.32
CA LEU A 19 -0.74 7.63 2.27
C LEU A 19 0.50 6.74 2.39
N LEU A 20 1.13 6.40 1.27
CA LEU A 20 2.37 5.63 1.26
C LEU A 20 3.54 6.39 1.91
N ARG A 21 3.61 7.72 1.84
CA ARG A 21 4.72 8.49 2.43
C ARG A 21 4.53 8.83 3.90
N SER A 22 3.30 9.14 4.29
CA SER A 22 3.02 9.87 5.53
C SER A 22 2.33 9.03 6.61
N THR A 23 2.02 7.77 6.32
CA THR A 23 1.35 6.87 7.29
C THR A 23 2.13 5.57 7.41
N ASP A 24 1.88 4.78 8.46
CA ASP A 24 2.33 3.39 8.54
C ASP A 24 1.18 2.42 8.19
N LEU A 25 0.32 2.80 7.24
CA LEU A 25 -0.78 1.92 6.84
C LEU A 25 -0.26 0.77 5.96
N PRO A 26 -0.82 -0.45 6.12
CA PRO A 26 -0.60 -1.54 5.18
C PRO A 26 -1.20 -1.25 3.82
N ILE A 27 -0.61 -1.86 2.79
CA ILE A 27 -1.16 -1.91 1.42
C ILE A 27 -2.65 -2.27 1.42
N ALA A 28 -3.08 -3.20 2.29
CA ALA A 28 -4.48 -3.58 2.41
C ALA A 28 -5.37 -2.43 2.90
N ALA A 29 -4.96 -1.72 3.95
CA ALA A 29 -5.72 -0.58 4.48
C ALA A 29 -5.74 0.61 3.51
N ILE A 30 -4.64 0.85 2.78
CA ILE A 30 -4.59 1.87 1.72
C ILE A 30 -5.55 1.50 0.59
N ALA A 31 -5.55 0.23 0.17
CA ALA A 31 -6.44 -0.29 -0.86
C ALA A 31 -7.92 -0.15 -0.46
N GLU A 32 -8.26 -0.47 0.79
CA GLU A 32 -9.61 -0.29 1.34
C GLU A 32 -10.02 1.18 1.38
N ARG A 33 -9.15 2.08 1.87
CA ARG A 33 -9.42 3.54 1.89
C ARG A 33 -9.64 4.12 0.49
N MET A 34 -8.87 3.65 -0.49
CA MET A 34 -8.97 4.13 -1.87
C MET A 34 -10.04 3.39 -2.68
N GLY A 35 -10.69 2.38 -2.12
CA GLY A 35 -11.64 1.53 -2.85
C GLY A 35 -11.02 0.85 -4.07
N CYS A 36 -9.74 0.45 -3.98
CA CYS A 36 -9.00 -0.14 -5.09
C CYS A 36 -8.35 -1.47 -4.72
N SER A 37 -7.84 -2.18 -5.73
CA SER A 37 -7.18 -3.47 -5.52
C SER A 37 -5.80 -3.26 -4.88
N ARG A 38 -5.39 -4.16 -3.97
CA ARG A 38 -4.03 -4.17 -3.39
C ARG A 38 -2.93 -4.11 -4.46
N SER A 39 -3.13 -4.80 -5.59
CA SER A 39 -2.20 -4.78 -6.72
C SER A 39 -1.98 -3.40 -7.33
N VAL A 40 -2.97 -2.51 -7.28
CA VAL A 40 -2.83 -1.11 -7.73
C VAL A 40 -1.85 -0.39 -6.81
N VAL A 41 -2.07 -0.47 -5.50
CA VAL A 41 -1.19 0.19 -4.52
C VAL A 41 0.24 -0.34 -4.64
N VAL A 42 0.42 -1.65 -4.86
CA VAL A 42 1.75 -2.25 -5.12
C VAL A 42 2.35 -1.71 -6.43
N ALA A 43 1.58 -1.61 -7.51
CA ALA A 43 2.06 -1.07 -8.77
C ALA A 43 2.47 0.40 -8.64
N MET A 44 1.68 1.22 -7.95
CA MET A 44 2.01 2.61 -7.63
C MET A 44 3.28 2.69 -6.77
N ASN A 45 3.35 1.92 -5.70
CA ASN A 45 4.52 1.88 -4.85
C ASN A 45 5.79 1.48 -5.61
N ARG A 46 5.72 0.50 -6.52
CA ARG A 46 6.85 0.11 -7.37
C ARG A 46 7.22 1.20 -8.37
N LYS A 47 6.24 1.80 -9.03
CA LYS A 47 6.44 2.85 -10.04
C LYS A 47 7.12 4.09 -9.45
N TYR A 48 6.75 4.47 -8.23
CA TYR A 48 7.25 5.67 -7.56
C TYR A 48 8.27 5.38 -6.44
N GLN A 49 8.61 4.10 -6.23
CA GLN A 49 9.56 3.59 -5.24
C GLN A 49 9.41 4.21 -3.84
N VAL A 50 8.16 4.33 -3.36
CA VAL A 50 7.87 5.06 -2.11
C VAL A 50 8.29 4.28 -0.87
N ARG A 51 8.00 2.97 -0.82
CA ARG A 51 8.43 2.06 0.24
C ARG A 51 9.08 0.82 -0.33
N ASP A 52 10.08 0.31 0.39
CA ASP A 52 10.66 -1.00 0.12
C ASP A 52 10.02 -2.07 1.00
N TYR A 53 9.32 -3.00 0.34
CA TYR A 53 8.67 -4.12 0.99
C TYR A 53 9.57 -5.37 1.05
N ARG A 54 10.76 -5.35 0.42
CA ARG A 54 11.74 -6.47 0.41
C ARG A 54 11.12 -7.85 0.15
N GLY A 55 10.11 -7.92 -0.72
CA GLY A 55 9.40 -9.15 -1.05
C GLY A 55 8.32 -9.60 -0.04
N ARG A 56 8.14 -8.90 1.08
CA ARG A 56 7.12 -9.19 2.09
C ARG A 56 5.85 -8.40 1.81
N ARG A 57 4.72 -9.08 1.66
CA ARG A 57 3.43 -8.45 1.29
C ARG A 57 2.65 -7.88 2.48
N SER A 58 3.03 -8.28 3.69
CA SER A 58 2.34 -7.96 4.94
C SER A 58 3.20 -7.14 5.92
N THR A 59 4.51 -7.05 5.68
CA THR A 59 5.45 -6.31 6.54
C THR A 59 6.33 -5.41 5.69
N TRP A 60 6.48 -4.15 6.08
CA TRP A 60 7.42 -3.20 5.45
C TRP A 60 8.32 -2.61 6.54
N TYR A 61 9.54 -2.30 6.15
CA TYR A 61 10.45 -1.52 6.99
C TYR A 61 10.20 -0.06 6.67
N THR A 62 9.61 0.67 7.61
CA THR A 62 9.61 2.13 7.56
C THR A 62 11.05 2.56 7.83
N LEU A 63 11.71 3.19 6.84
CA LEU A 63 13.05 3.75 7.02
C LEU A 63 12.94 5.00 7.91
N GLY A 64 12.76 4.78 9.21
CA GLY A 64 12.60 5.84 10.20
C GLY A 64 11.55 5.50 11.26
N ASN A 65 12.06 5.25 12.46
CA ASN A 65 11.37 5.07 13.73
C ASN A 65 10.80 3.66 14.03
N GLU A 66 11.45 3.02 15.01
CA GLU A 66 11.05 1.78 15.65
C GLU A 66 9.66 1.89 16.29
N SER A 67 8.96 0.74 16.42
CA SER A 67 7.63 0.51 17.04
C SER A 67 6.49 0.55 16.00
N VAL A 68 5.67 -0.48 15.75
CA VAL A 68 5.22 -1.62 16.57
C VAL A 68 4.77 -2.77 15.68
N ASP A 69 5.12 -3.98 16.12
CA ASP A 69 4.55 -5.26 15.72
C ASP A 69 3.01 -5.25 15.84
N VAL A 70 2.32 -5.47 14.73
CA VAL A 70 0.96 -6.03 14.74
C VAL A 70 0.99 -7.25 13.85
N GLY A 71 1.23 -8.40 14.49
CA GLY A 71 0.91 -9.70 13.93
C GLY A 71 -0.56 -9.75 13.51
N VAL A 72 -0.80 -9.93 12.20
CA VAL A 72 -2.07 -10.44 11.70
C VAL A 72 -1.93 -11.96 11.61
N THR A 73 -2.64 -12.60 12.53
CA THR A 73 -2.71 -14.04 12.77
C THR A 73 -3.33 -14.79 11.60
N THR A 74 -2.74 -15.96 11.29
CA THR A 74 -3.30 -17.05 10.50
C THR A 74 -4.62 -17.53 11.10
N ARG A 75 -5.67 -17.75 10.29
CA ARG A 75 -6.74 -18.75 10.51
C ARG A 75 -7.25 -19.22 9.14
N GLU A 76 -6.85 -20.41 8.71
CA GLU A 76 -7.52 -21.73 8.80
C GLU A 76 -8.23 -22.08 7.48
#